data_AF-Q06152-F1
#
_entry.id   AF-Q06152-F1
#
_cell.length_a   1.000
_cell.length_b   1.000
_cell.length_c   1.000
_cell.angle_alpha   90.00
_cell.angle_beta   90.00
_cell.angle_gamma   90.00
#
_symmetry.space_group_name_H-M   'P 1'
#
loop_
_entity.id
_entity.type
_entity.pdbx_description
1 polymer ?
#
loop_
_entity_poly.entity_id
_entity_poly.type
_entity_poly.pdbx_seq_one_letter_code
_entity_poly.pdbx_strand_id
1 'polypeptide(L)'
;MEESKTKRKEDRIDLKNTPPQKKSKRDSTNDETARTSLRSIMPRGYKMMENMGYKEGETLGSNESALKEPIKVEINTKRRGIRAEKPDPSTMNDMQMSEQRFIKRESEMKNNKRLKKIWYRIQKVAFEMMGDSDLYNPGEDPRDFNVLWRSYVMQLNEEVAKNDLNNHSNNDNEDKNNMIPMVNESLEASPAIKGEKFGRPSTLIDCDTSIIGSRITKDTELAELEELSIEKRITKLNIFLRSEKYYCFFCGIKYKDEGDLYEHCPGVNEDDHK
;
A
#
# COMPACT_ATOMS: atom_id res chain seq x y z
N MET A 1 32.82 22.64 59.24
CA MET A 1 33.34 23.02 57.91
C MET A 1 32.47 22.27 56.92
N GLU A 2 31.30 22.83 56.64
CA GLU A 2 31.04 23.71 55.48
C GLU A 2 30.85 22.89 54.20
N GLU A 3 29.60 22.51 53.94
CA GLU A 3 28.99 22.57 52.60
C GLU A 3 27.48 22.45 52.76
N SER A 4 26.85 23.62 52.88
CA SER A 4 25.42 23.83 52.71
C SER A 4 25.27 24.96 51.70
N LYS A 5 24.22 24.87 50.86
CA LYS A 5 23.59 25.94 50.06
C LYS A 5 23.89 25.93 48.56
N THR A 6 23.09 25.16 47.81
CA THR A 6 22.60 25.60 46.50
C THR A 6 21.09 25.47 46.42
N LYS A 7 20.45 26.59 46.80
CA LYS A 7 19.31 27.25 46.14
C LYS A 7 18.08 26.39 45.78
N ARG A 8 17.14 26.37 46.74
CA ARG A 8 15.70 26.51 46.52
C ARG A 8 15.41 27.83 45.78
N LYS A 9 14.78 27.81 44.60
CA LYS A 9 14.09 28.95 43.95
C LYS A 9 13.22 28.42 42.80
N GLU A 10 12.09 27.81 43.15
CA GLU A 10 10.96 27.59 42.24
C GLU A 10 9.69 27.42 43.11
N ASP A 11 9.44 28.46 43.91
CA ASP A 11 8.20 28.65 44.66
C ASP A 11 7.28 29.58 43.87
N ARG A 12 5.98 29.24 43.90
CA ARG A 12 4.81 30.08 43.58
C ARG A 12 4.50 30.33 42.10
N ILE A 13 3.83 29.35 41.50
CA ILE A 13 2.88 29.60 40.39
C ILE A 13 1.48 29.23 40.90
N ASP A 14 0.76 30.26 41.32
CA ASP A 14 -0.69 30.49 41.24
C ASP A 14 -1.66 29.35 41.56
N LEU A 15 -1.79 29.05 42.87
CA LEU A 15 -3.04 28.52 43.43
C LEU A 15 -4.01 29.69 43.70
N LYS A 16 -4.78 30.13 42.70
CA LYS A 16 -5.91 31.05 42.97
C LYS A 16 -7.15 30.89 42.09
N ASN A 17 -7.22 29.92 41.17
CA ASN A 17 -8.38 29.72 40.29
C ASN A 17 -8.87 28.26 40.26
N THR A 18 -9.03 27.63 41.42
CA THR A 18 -9.69 26.31 41.52
C THR A 18 -11.11 26.51 42.06
N PRO A 19 -12.16 26.24 41.28
CA PRO A 19 -13.53 26.31 41.78
C PRO A 19 -13.70 25.30 42.93
N PRO A 20 -14.51 25.62 43.96
CA PRO A 20 -14.64 24.78 45.14
C PRO A 20 -15.24 23.44 44.72
N GLN A 21 -14.40 22.41 44.64
CA GLN A 21 -14.89 21.05 44.52
C GLN A 21 -15.62 20.71 45.81
N LYS A 22 -16.94 20.60 45.69
CA LYS A 22 -17.84 20.07 46.70
C LYS A 22 -17.29 18.69 47.08
N LYS A 23 -16.65 18.60 48.25
CA LYS A 23 -16.15 17.35 48.83
C LYS A 23 -17.35 16.42 49.07
N SER A 24 -17.73 15.63 48.07
CA SER A 24 -18.54 14.45 48.31
C SER A 24 -17.62 13.46 49.02
N LYS A 25 -17.81 13.34 50.34
CA LYS A 25 -17.53 12.14 51.11
C LYS A 25 -18.12 10.96 50.31
N ARG A 26 -17.28 10.24 49.56
CA ARG A 26 -17.63 8.97 48.94
C ARG A 26 -16.55 7.97 49.25
N ASP A 27 -16.80 7.30 50.36
CA ASP A 27 -16.84 5.85 50.45
C ASP A 27 -15.49 5.11 50.37
N SER A 28 -14.74 5.24 51.45
CA SER A 28 -13.81 4.22 51.95
C SER A 28 -14.55 3.01 52.56
N THR A 29 -15.76 2.69 52.10
CA THR A 29 -16.65 1.64 52.61
C THR A 29 -17.48 1.02 51.48
N ASN A 30 -16.85 0.48 50.44
CA ASN A 30 -17.56 -0.04 49.25
C ASN A 30 -17.52 -1.56 49.05
N ASP A 31 -16.92 -2.33 49.97
CA ASP A 31 -17.01 -3.81 49.93
C ASP A 31 -18.25 -4.35 50.65
N GLU A 32 -18.79 -3.62 51.64
CA GLU A 32 -19.94 -4.07 52.43
C GLU A 32 -21.28 -3.75 51.73
N THR A 33 -21.34 -2.61 51.02
CA THR A 33 -22.53 -2.14 50.30
C THR A 33 -22.84 -2.97 49.06
N ALA A 34 -21.86 -3.71 48.51
CA ALA A 34 -22.06 -4.64 47.39
C ALA A 34 -22.94 -5.85 47.76
N ARG A 35 -23.06 -6.18 49.05
CA ARG A 35 -23.95 -7.25 49.55
C ARG A 35 -25.37 -6.77 49.84
N THR A 36 -25.65 -5.48 49.70
CA THR A 36 -26.96 -4.93 49.99
C THR A 36 -27.85 -5.06 48.74
N SER A 37 -28.91 -5.87 48.79
CA SER A 37 -29.81 -6.12 47.64
C SER A 37 -30.14 -4.83 46.89
N LEU A 38 -29.99 -4.82 45.56
CA LEU A 38 -30.27 -3.66 44.68
C LEU A 38 -31.65 -3.04 44.92
N ARG A 39 -32.61 -3.89 45.32
CA ARG A 39 -33.97 -3.52 45.77
C ARG A 39 -33.98 -2.47 46.88
N SER A 40 -33.02 -2.52 47.80
CA SER A 40 -32.91 -1.61 48.94
C SER A 40 -32.21 -0.30 48.59
N ILE A 41 -31.18 -0.35 47.74
CA ILE A 41 -30.37 0.82 47.37
C ILE A 41 -31.17 1.75 46.44
N MET A 42 -31.87 1.19 45.45
CA MET A 42 -32.64 1.96 44.46
C MET A 42 -34.00 1.32 44.14
N PRO A 43 -35.01 1.44 45.01
CA PRO A 43 -36.28 0.74 44.87
C PRO A 43 -37.09 1.15 43.62
N ARG A 44 -37.05 2.42 43.22
CA ARG A 44 -37.74 2.89 42.00
C ARG A 44 -37.04 2.40 40.72
N GLY A 45 -35.71 2.48 40.70
CA GLY A 45 -34.91 2.06 39.56
C GLY A 45 -34.99 0.55 39.35
N TYR A 46 -34.89 -0.22 40.43
CA TYR A 46 -35.08 -1.67 40.38
C TYR A 46 -36.46 -2.05 39.83
N LYS A 47 -37.54 -1.43 40.32
CA LYS A 47 -38.90 -1.68 39.81
C LYS A 47 -39.04 -1.34 38.31
N MET A 48 -38.40 -0.27 37.86
CA MET A 48 -38.38 0.08 36.43
C MET A 48 -37.62 -0.97 35.60
N MET A 49 -36.47 -1.46 36.07
CA MET A 49 -35.70 -2.50 35.38
C MET A 49 -36.44 -3.84 35.36
N GLU A 50 -37.07 -4.21 36.47
CA GLU A 50 -37.92 -5.41 36.60
C GLU A 50 -39.09 -5.36 35.61
N ASN A 51 -39.76 -4.21 35.49
CA ASN A 51 -40.82 -3.99 34.48
C ASN A 51 -40.31 -4.09 33.03
N MET A 52 -39.01 -3.95 32.79
CA MET A 52 -38.35 -4.10 31.49
C MET A 52 -37.75 -5.50 31.28
N GLY A 53 -37.96 -6.44 32.22
CA GLY A 53 -37.51 -7.82 32.12
C GLY A 53 -36.16 -8.14 32.78
N TYR A 54 -35.56 -7.20 33.52
CA TYR A 54 -34.33 -7.47 34.28
C TYR A 54 -34.61 -8.35 35.51
N LYS A 55 -33.80 -9.39 35.72
CA LYS A 55 -33.80 -10.19 36.95
C LYS A 55 -32.50 -10.04 37.72
N GLU A 56 -32.58 -10.17 39.05
CA GLU A 56 -31.41 -10.08 39.93
C GLU A 56 -30.40 -11.17 39.57
N GLY A 57 -29.20 -10.75 39.14
CA GLY A 57 -28.10 -11.65 38.71
C GLY A 57 -27.94 -11.84 37.21
N GLU A 58 -28.88 -11.38 36.38
CA GLU A 58 -28.77 -11.40 34.92
C GLU A 58 -27.95 -10.23 34.38
N THR A 59 -27.33 -10.42 33.23
CA THR A 59 -26.67 -9.36 32.48
C THR A 59 -27.67 -8.63 31.60
N LEU A 60 -27.42 -7.35 31.32
CA LEU A 60 -28.23 -6.61 30.35
C LEU A 60 -27.87 -7.05 28.91
N GLY A 61 -28.87 -7.38 28.10
CA GLY A 61 -28.71 -7.76 26.68
C GLY A 61 -28.80 -9.28 26.44
N SER A 62 -28.64 -9.70 25.19
CA SER A 62 -28.81 -11.11 24.78
C SER A 62 -27.60 -12.01 25.05
N ASN A 63 -26.45 -11.42 25.40
CA ASN A 63 -25.18 -12.15 25.51
C ASN A 63 -24.91 -12.53 26.97
N GLU A 64 -24.68 -13.83 27.22
CA GLU A 64 -24.35 -14.35 28.56
C GLU A 64 -23.01 -13.83 29.11
N SER A 65 -22.11 -13.38 28.24
CA SER A 65 -20.77 -12.88 28.58
C SER A 65 -20.71 -11.38 28.90
N ALA A 66 -21.85 -10.71 29.09
CA ALA A 66 -21.88 -9.29 29.38
C ALA A 66 -21.42 -8.97 30.83
N LEU A 67 -21.01 -7.72 31.05
CA LEU A 67 -20.51 -7.27 32.36
C LEU A 67 -21.65 -7.19 33.37
N LYS A 68 -21.48 -7.86 34.51
CA LYS A 68 -22.43 -7.83 35.64
C LYS A 68 -22.17 -6.67 36.60
N GLU A 69 -20.95 -6.15 36.59
CA GLU A 69 -20.50 -5.09 37.48
C GLU A 69 -20.07 -3.86 36.67
N PRO A 70 -20.25 -2.64 37.21
CA PRO A 70 -19.75 -1.43 36.57
C PRO A 70 -18.24 -1.48 36.34
N ILE A 71 -17.78 -0.93 35.20
CA ILE A 71 -16.34 -0.81 34.93
C ILE A 71 -15.71 0.11 35.96
N LYS A 72 -14.70 -0.40 36.67
CA LYS A 72 -13.93 0.37 37.65
C LYS A 72 -13.09 1.42 36.92
N VAL A 73 -13.32 2.69 37.23
CA VAL A 73 -12.51 3.79 36.70
C VAL A 73 -11.36 4.08 37.66
N GLU A 74 -10.13 3.91 37.20
CA GLU A 74 -8.93 4.29 37.94
C GLU A 74 -8.63 5.77 37.72
N ILE A 75 -8.82 6.58 38.76
CA ILE A 75 -8.58 8.02 38.68
C ILE A 75 -7.10 8.28 38.99
N ASN A 76 -6.35 8.71 37.98
CA ASN A 76 -4.96 9.13 38.13
C ASN A 76 -4.88 10.41 38.99
N THR A 77 -4.55 10.27 40.27
CA THR A 77 -4.39 11.38 41.22
C THR A 77 -3.11 12.19 41.01
N LYS A 78 -2.12 11.60 40.33
CA LYS A 78 -0.84 12.24 40.01
C LYS A 78 -0.93 12.88 38.62
N ARG A 79 -0.22 13.99 38.43
CA ARG A 79 0.04 14.61 37.11
C ARG A 79 1.03 13.77 36.27
N ARG A 80 0.80 12.46 36.18
CA ARG A 80 1.58 11.55 35.33
C ARG A 80 0.95 11.52 33.94
N GLY A 81 1.79 11.48 32.90
CA GLY A 81 1.32 11.33 31.52
C GLY A 81 0.60 9.99 31.33
N ILE A 82 -0.24 9.90 30.29
CA ILE A 82 -1.11 8.75 29.99
C ILE A 82 -0.33 7.42 29.81
N ARG A 83 0.99 7.48 29.59
CA ARG A 83 1.88 6.31 29.40
C ARG A 83 3.09 6.30 30.36
N ALA A 84 2.94 6.88 31.55
CA ALA A 84 4.05 6.97 32.50
C ALA A 84 4.40 5.62 33.16
N GLU A 85 3.47 4.67 33.18
CA GLU A 85 3.70 3.33 33.72
C GLU A 85 4.30 2.45 32.62
N LYS A 86 5.32 1.65 32.99
CA LYS A 86 5.89 0.68 32.05
C LYS A 86 4.78 -0.31 31.68
N PRO A 87 4.62 -0.66 30.39
CA PRO A 87 3.61 -1.65 30.02
C PRO A 87 3.90 -2.94 30.78
N ASP A 88 2.86 -3.67 31.15
CA ASP A 88 3.04 -5.01 31.70
C ASP A 88 3.85 -5.87 30.72
N PRO A 89 4.63 -6.86 31.19
CA PRO A 89 5.48 -7.68 30.31
C PRO A 89 4.74 -8.27 29.11
N SER A 90 3.46 -8.63 29.29
CA SER A 90 2.56 -9.08 28.22
C SER A 90 2.33 -7.99 27.17
N THR A 91 1.99 -6.77 27.60
CA THR A 91 1.81 -5.62 26.71
C THR A 91 3.12 -5.22 26.02
N MET A 92 4.27 -5.31 26.71
CA MET A 92 5.58 -5.09 26.09
C MET A 92 5.87 -6.10 25.00
N ASN A 93 5.58 -7.39 25.24
CA ASN A 93 5.77 -8.45 24.25
C ASN A 93 4.82 -8.26 23.05
N ASP A 94 3.55 -7.93 23.29
CA ASP A 94 2.58 -7.61 22.22
C ASP A 94 3.05 -6.41 21.39
N MET A 95 3.57 -5.37 22.03
CA MET A 95 4.17 -4.21 21.35
C MET A 95 5.39 -4.63 20.50
N GLN A 96 6.32 -5.39 21.07
CA GLN A 96 7.51 -5.88 20.36
C GLN A 96 7.14 -6.78 19.17
N MET A 97 6.20 -7.71 19.36
CA MET A 97 5.68 -8.57 18.29
C MET A 97 4.99 -7.75 17.20
N SER A 98 4.25 -6.69 17.56
CA SER A 98 3.64 -5.78 16.59
C SER A 98 4.68 -5.00 15.78
N GLU A 99 5.75 -4.55 16.43
CA GLU A 99 6.87 -3.85 15.81
C GLU A 99 7.67 -4.77 14.87
N GLN A 100 8.00 -5.99 15.30
CA GLN A 100 8.66 -6.98 14.45
C GLN A 100 7.82 -7.35 13.23
N ARG A 101 6.50 -7.50 13.39
CA ARG A 101 5.56 -7.73 12.27
C ARG A 101 5.56 -6.55 11.28
N PHE A 102 5.62 -5.32 11.79
CA PHE A 102 5.70 -4.12 10.97
C PHE A 102 7.02 -4.07 10.18
N ILE A 103 8.16 -4.25 10.85
CA ILE A 103 9.49 -4.25 10.22
C ILE A 103 9.58 -5.34 9.15
N LYS A 104 9.09 -6.55 9.44
CA LYS A 104 9.07 -7.67 8.49
C LYS A 104 8.25 -7.32 7.24
N ARG A 105 7.05 -6.77 7.40
CA ARG A 105 6.20 -6.34 6.29
C ARG A 105 6.85 -5.25 5.44
N GLU A 106 7.50 -4.28 6.08
CA GLU A 106 8.19 -3.20 5.36
C GLU A 106 9.39 -3.73 4.56
N SER A 107 10.18 -4.63 5.15
CA SER A 107 11.27 -5.36 4.49
C SER A 107 10.76 -6.15 3.28
N GLU A 108 9.71 -6.95 3.46
CA GLU A 108 9.09 -7.75 2.38
C GLU A 108 8.57 -6.86 1.25
N MET A 109 7.93 -5.73 1.57
CA MET A 109 7.45 -4.78 0.57
C MET A 109 8.60 -4.15 -0.22
N LYS A 110 9.68 -3.74 0.45
CA LYS A 110 10.88 -3.20 -0.21
C LYS A 110 11.53 -4.25 -1.10
N ASN A 111 11.68 -5.49 -0.61
CA ASN A 111 12.23 -6.59 -1.39
C ASN A 111 11.36 -6.91 -2.61
N ASN A 112 10.04 -7.00 -2.45
CA ASN A 112 9.11 -7.27 -3.54
C ASN A 112 9.15 -6.17 -4.62
N LYS A 113 9.21 -4.88 -4.21
CA LYS A 113 9.42 -3.76 -5.15
C LYS A 113 10.74 -3.89 -5.92
N ARG A 114 11.83 -4.29 -5.24
CA ARG A 114 13.14 -4.54 -5.87
C ARG A 114 13.07 -5.67 -6.89
N LEU A 115 12.47 -6.80 -6.51
CA LEU A 115 12.30 -7.97 -7.36
C LEU A 115 11.44 -7.67 -8.59
N LYS A 116 10.34 -6.89 -8.45
CA LYS A 116 9.53 -6.45 -9.61
C LYS A 116 10.35 -5.64 -10.62
N LYS A 117 11.23 -4.75 -10.15
CA LYS A 117 12.12 -3.99 -11.04
C LYS A 117 13.15 -4.89 -11.73
N ILE A 118 13.67 -5.90 -11.03
CA ILE A 118 14.56 -6.90 -11.62
C ILE A 118 13.81 -7.69 -12.69
N TRP A 119 12.61 -8.19 -12.36
CA TRP A 119 11.73 -8.93 -13.26
C TRP A 119 11.46 -8.17 -14.56
N TYR A 120 11.04 -6.91 -14.47
CA TYR A 120 10.83 -6.06 -15.65
C TYR A 120 12.10 -5.92 -16.50
N ARG A 121 13.26 -5.68 -15.87
CA ARG A 121 14.53 -5.51 -16.59
C ARG A 121 14.94 -6.79 -17.31
N ILE A 122 14.83 -7.95 -16.67
CA ILE A 122 15.21 -9.22 -17.31
C ILE A 122 14.26 -9.59 -18.45
N GLN A 123 12.96 -9.28 -18.33
CA GLN A 123 12.00 -9.45 -19.43
C GLN A 123 12.36 -8.59 -20.63
N LYS A 124 12.62 -7.30 -20.41
CA LYS A 124 13.04 -6.37 -21.47
C LYS A 124 14.31 -6.87 -22.17
N VAL A 125 15.31 -7.27 -21.40
CA VAL A 125 16.59 -7.80 -21.93
C VAL A 125 16.38 -9.07 -22.74
N ALA A 126 15.50 -9.98 -22.28
CA ALA A 126 15.18 -11.19 -23.02
C ALA A 126 14.43 -10.91 -24.33
N PHE A 127 13.43 -10.02 -24.27
CA PHE A 127 12.65 -9.59 -25.43
C PHE A 127 13.54 -8.95 -26.51
N GLU A 128 14.50 -8.11 -26.12
CA GLU A 128 15.49 -7.53 -27.03
C GLU A 128 16.46 -8.59 -27.58
N MET A 129 16.99 -9.50 -26.74
CA MET A 129 17.98 -10.50 -27.20
C MET A 129 17.41 -11.60 -28.09
N MET A 130 16.13 -11.89 -27.97
CA MET A 130 15.46 -12.86 -28.84
C MET A 130 15.10 -12.28 -30.20
N GLY A 131 15.07 -10.96 -30.35
CA GLY A 131 14.63 -10.28 -31.57
C GLY A 131 13.11 -10.08 -31.64
N ASP A 132 12.37 -10.46 -30.60
CA ASP A 132 10.93 -10.24 -30.49
C ASP A 132 10.58 -8.75 -30.52
N SER A 133 11.52 -7.89 -30.13
CA SER A 133 11.38 -6.43 -30.24
C SER A 133 11.19 -5.93 -31.67
N ASP A 134 11.73 -6.64 -32.67
CA ASP A 134 11.59 -6.25 -34.07
C ASP A 134 10.26 -6.75 -34.67
N LEU A 135 9.67 -7.78 -34.05
CA LEU A 135 8.40 -8.36 -34.46
C LEU A 135 7.20 -7.64 -33.85
N TYR A 136 7.39 -6.98 -32.71
CA TYR A 136 6.32 -6.36 -31.95
C TYR A 136 5.68 -5.16 -32.67
N ASN A 137 4.37 -5.28 -32.89
CA ASN A 137 3.51 -4.17 -33.29
C ASN A 137 2.45 -3.86 -32.22
N PRO A 138 2.12 -2.57 -31.98
CA PRO A 138 1.08 -2.21 -31.02
C PRO A 138 -0.27 -2.88 -31.34
N GLY A 139 -0.83 -3.61 -30.37
CA GLY A 139 -2.12 -4.29 -30.50
C GLY A 139 -2.05 -5.77 -30.90
N GLU A 140 -0.86 -6.33 -31.10
CA GLU A 140 -0.67 -7.77 -31.27
C GLU A 140 -1.07 -8.56 -30.02
N ASP A 141 -1.50 -9.81 -30.22
CA ASP A 141 -1.87 -10.71 -29.12
C ASP A 141 -0.59 -11.07 -28.34
N PRO A 142 -0.52 -10.78 -27.02
CA PRO A 142 0.63 -11.16 -26.20
C PRO A 142 1.00 -12.65 -26.27
N ARG A 143 0.07 -13.52 -26.70
CA ARG A 143 0.31 -14.97 -26.84
C ARG A 143 1.26 -15.36 -27.93
N ASP A 144 1.44 -14.50 -28.93
CA ASP A 144 2.36 -14.72 -30.03
C ASP A 144 3.83 -14.67 -29.56
N PHE A 145 4.07 -14.09 -28.39
CA PHE A 145 5.38 -14.03 -27.74
C PHE A 145 5.55 -15.14 -26.69
N ASN A 146 6.81 -15.39 -26.31
CA ASN A 146 7.13 -16.37 -25.26
C ASN A 146 6.47 -15.99 -23.93
N VAL A 147 5.89 -17.01 -23.26
CA VAL A 147 5.25 -16.93 -21.93
C VAL A 147 6.04 -16.07 -20.93
N LEU A 148 7.38 -16.18 -20.94
CA LEU A 148 8.24 -15.53 -19.96
C LEU A 148 8.22 -13.99 -20.02
N TRP A 149 7.90 -13.38 -21.16
CA TRP A 149 7.80 -11.92 -21.33
C TRP A 149 6.45 -11.43 -21.87
N ARG A 150 5.41 -12.27 -21.95
CA ARG A 150 4.05 -11.82 -22.32
C ARG A 150 3.53 -10.70 -21.42
N SER A 151 3.80 -10.77 -20.11
CA SER A 151 3.41 -9.70 -19.18
C SER A 151 4.14 -8.38 -19.44
N TYR A 152 5.31 -8.40 -20.07
CA TYR A 152 5.99 -7.20 -20.54
C TYR A 152 5.34 -6.65 -21.82
N VAL A 153 5.00 -7.51 -22.78
CA VAL A 153 4.25 -7.11 -24.00
C VAL A 153 2.89 -6.49 -23.65
N MET A 154 2.19 -7.06 -22.67
CA MET A 154 0.93 -6.49 -22.14
C MET A 154 1.14 -5.09 -21.56
N GLN A 155 2.24 -4.86 -20.84
CA GLN A 155 2.58 -3.53 -20.31
C GLN A 155 2.89 -2.55 -21.44
N LEU A 156 3.61 -2.96 -22.48
CA LEU A 156 3.85 -2.11 -23.66
C LEU A 156 2.54 -1.71 -24.36
N ASN A 157 1.64 -2.67 -24.59
CA ASN A 157 0.32 -2.38 -25.16
C ASN A 157 -0.49 -1.41 -24.29
N GLU A 158 -0.43 -1.55 -22.96
CA GLU A 158 -1.08 -0.63 -22.02
C GLU A 158 -0.44 0.78 -22.06
N GLU A 159 0.88 0.88 -22.17
CA GLU A 159 1.60 2.16 -22.31
C GLU A 159 1.27 2.88 -23.61
N VAL A 160 1.21 2.16 -24.74
CA VAL A 160 0.79 2.73 -26.03
C VAL A 160 -0.65 3.24 -25.94
N ALA A 161 -1.57 2.45 -25.39
CA ALA A 161 -2.97 2.86 -25.22
C ALA A 161 -3.11 4.12 -24.35
N LYS A 162 -2.32 4.25 -23.28
CA LYS A 162 -2.32 5.46 -22.43
C LYS A 162 -1.81 6.69 -23.17
N ASN A 163 -0.77 6.52 -24.00
CA ASN A 163 -0.22 7.61 -24.79
C ASN A 163 -1.22 8.10 -25.86
N ASP A 164 -1.95 7.19 -26.50
CA ASP A 164 -3.00 7.54 -27.46
C ASP A 164 -4.14 8.33 -26.81
N LEU A 165 -4.57 7.94 -25.60
CA LEU A 165 -5.59 8.68 -24.84
C LEU A 165 -5.12 10.08 -24.41
N ASN A 166 -3.88 10.21 -23.96
CA ASN A 166 -3.29 11.49 -23.56
C ASN A 166 -3.16 12.44 -24.77
N ASN A 167 -2.76 11.92 -25.94
CA ASN A 167 -2.68 12.70 -27.16
C ASN A 167 -4.06 13.20 -27.61
N HIS A 168 -5.11 12.40 -27.44
CA HIS A 168 -6.47 12.82 -27.78
C HIS A 168 -7.00 13.91 -26.83
N SER A 169 -6.75 13.80 -25.52
CA SER A 169 -7.15 14.83 -24.54
C SER A 169 -6.42 16.16 -24.70
N ASN A 170 -5.17 16.17 -25.19
CA ASN A 170 -4.44 17.43 -25.39
C ASN A 170 -4.93 18.19 -26.63
N ASN A 171 -5.38 17.49 -27.68
CA ASN A 171 -5.94 18.12 -28.87
C ASN A 171 -7.34 18.73 -28.66
N ASP A 172 -8.15 18.19 -27.75
CA ASP A 172 -9.50 18.71 -27.47
C ASP A 172 -9.51 20.00 -26.61
N ASN A 173 -8.34 20.41 -26.09
CA ASN A 173 -8.19 21.62 -25.28
C ASN A 173 -7.67 22.84 -26.06
N GLU A 174 -7.21 22.69 -27.31
CA GLU A 174 -6.72 23.82 -28.10
C GLU A 174 -7.84 24.68 -28.70
N ASP A 175 -9.06 24.14 -28.87
CA ASP A 175 -10.19 24.89 -29.45
C ASP A 175 -10.92 25.83 -28.47
N LYS A 176 -10.52 25.87 -27.19
CA LYS A 176 -11.14 26.75 -26.16
C LYS A 176 -10.30 27.95 -25.72
N ASN A 177 -9.07 28.09 -26.23
CA ASN A 177 -8.17 29.18 -25.83
C ASN A 177 -8.21 30.42 -26.75
N ASN A 178 -9.22 30.53 -27.62
CA ASN A 178 -9.40 31.66 -28.56
C ASN A 178 -10.33 32.78 -28.05
N MET A 179 -10.27 33.12 -26.75
CA MET A 179 -10.82 34.38 -26.23
C MET A 179 -9.72 35.18 -25.53
N ILE A 180 -9.10 36.11 -26.28
CA ILE A 180 -8.16 37.10 -25.76
C ILE A 180 -8.86 38.48 -25.78
N PRO A 181 -9.06 39.17 -24.64
CA PRO A 181 -9.41 40.58 -24.64
C PRO A 181 -8.13 41.44 -24.68
N MET A 182 -7.85 41.95 -25.88
CA MET A 182 -7.47 43.33 -26.21
C MET A 182 -6.78 44.18 -25.12
N VAL A 183 -5.46 44.37 -25.22
CA VAL A 183 -4.74 45.67 -25.06
C VAL A 183 -3.29 45.58 -25.59
N ASN A 184 -3.13 46.12 -26.80
CA ASN A 184 -2.07 46.99 -27.35
C ASN A 184 -0.70 47.02 -26.65
N GLU A 185 0.40 46.76 -27.38
CA GLU A 185 1.23 47.81 -27.99
C GLU A 185 2.50 47.22 -28.66
N SER A 186 2.61 47.46 -29.98
CA SER A 186 3.82 47.66 -30.80
C SER A 186 5.00 46.67 -30.74
N LEU A 187 5.29 46.01 -31.87
CA LEU A 187 6.56 46.09 -32.63
C LEU A 187 6.66 44.97 -33.70
N GLU A 188 6.45 45.39 -34.97
CA GLU A 188 7.11 45.02 -36.25
C GLU A 188 7.40 43.52 -36.57
N ALA A 189 6.64 42.90 -37.49
CA ALA A 189 6.87 42.79 -38.96
C ALA A 189 7.84 41.64 -39.39
N SER A 190 7.33 40.44 -39.76
CA SER A 190 7.12 39.93 -41.15
C SER A 190 8.16 38.85 -41.57
N PRO A 191 7.99 38.05 -42.65
CA PRO A 191 6.88 37.11 -42.95
C PRO A 191 7.31 35.72 -43.52
N ALA A 192 6.41 34.72 -43.39
CA ALA A 192 6.03 33.67 -44.36
C ALA A 192 7.05 32.66 -44.97
N ILE A 193 6.86 31.36 -44.64
CA ILE A 193 6.96 30.18 -45.56
C ILE A 193 5.92 29.15 -45.03
N LYS A 194 4.70 28.99 -45.58
CA LYS A 194 4.23 28.23 -46.77
C LYS A 194 4.55 26.73 -46.80
N GLY A 195 3.51 25.91 -46.68
CA GLY A 195 3.45 24.47 -47.03
C GLY A 195 3.21 23.59 -45.80
N GLU A 196 2.28 22.64 -45.72
CA GLU A 196 1.29 22.13 -46.65
C GLU A 196 0.24 21.38 -45.82
N LYS A 197 -1.02 21.52 -46.22
CA LYS A 197 -2.18 20.92 -45.58
C LYS A 197 -2.41 19.57 -46.26
N PHE A 198 -2.40 18.46 -45.53
CA PHE A 198 -2.97 17.22 -46.05
C PHE A 198 -4.08 16.73 -45.14
N GLY A 199 -5.30 17.01 -45.60
CA GLY A 199 -6.54 16.56 -45.01
C GLY A 199 -6.75 15.06 -45.24
N ARG A 200 -7.31 14.45 -44.19
CA ARG A 200 -7.83 13.09 -44.08
C ARG A 200 -8.76 12.71 -45.25
N PRO A 201 -8.65 11.49 -45.81
CA PRO A 201 -9.80 10.83 -46.42
C PRO A 201 -10.57 10.08 -45.33
N SER A 202 -11.80 10.54 -45.12
CA SER A 202 -12.87 9.80 -44.45
C SER A 202 -13.23 8.59 -45.31
N THR A 203 -12.67 7.41 -45.02
CA THR A 203 -13.20 6.14 -45.52
C THR A 203 -13.83 5.38 -44.37
N LEU A 204 -15.16 5.44 -44.34
CA LEU A 204 -16.03 4.43 -43.73
C LEU A 204 -15.58 3.06 -44.27
N ILE A 205 -14.86 2.30 -43.46
CA ILE A 205 -14.74 0.87 -43.64
C ILE A 205 -15.72 0.28 -42.64
N ASP A 206 -16.88 -0.13 -43.17
CA ASP A 206 -17.80 -1.04 -42.52
C ASP A 206 -17.09 -2.39 -42.36
N CYS A 207 -16.30 -2.56 -41.30
CA CYS A 207 -15.81 -3.87 -40.90
C CYS A 207 -16.69 -4.39 -39.76
N ASP A 208 -17.59 -5.29 -40.14
CA ASP A 208 -18.41 -6.19 -39.33
C ASP A 208 -18.22 -6.12 -37.81
N THR A 209 -19.23 -5.55 -37.17
CA THR A 209 -19.60 -5.71 -35.75
C THR A 209 -20.06 -7.16 -35.44
N SER A 210 -19.40 -8.18 -36.00
CA SER A 210 -19.77 -9.61 -35.88
C SER A 210 -18.72 -10.47 -35.14
N ILE A 211 -17.67 -9.87 -34.55
CA ILE A 211 -16.75 -10.56 -33.62
C ILE A 211 -16.82 -9.93 -32.23
N ILE A 212 -18.04 -9.82 -31.70
CA ILE A 212 -18.29 -9.54 -30.28
C ILE A 212 -18.95 -10.81 -29.72
N GLY A 213 -18.12 -11.83 -29.45
CA GLY A 213 -18.56 -13.07 -28.82
C GLY A 213 -17.69 -14.27 -29.18
N SER A 214 -17.08 -14.92 -28.16
CA SER A 214 -16.83 -16.39 -28.09
C SER A 214 -15.40 -16.95 -28.02
N ARG A 215 -14.31 -16.21 -27.69
CA ARG A 215 -13.04 -16.88 -27.29
C ARG A 215 -12.02 -16.07 -26.45
N ILE A 216 -12.41 -15.50 -25.31
CA ILE A 216 -11.41 -15.21 -24.25
C ILE A 216 -11.09 -16.56 -23.57
N THR A 217 -10.32 -17.43 -24.22
CA THR A 217 -9.58 -18.44 -23.46
C THR A 217 -8.66 -17.64 -22.53
N LYS A 218 -8.68 -17.85 -21.23
CA LYS A 218 -7.69 -17.21 -20.33
C LYS A 218 -6.32 -17.74 -20.74
N ASP A 219 -5.28 -16.91 -20.73
CA ASP A 219 -3.90 -17.40 -20.97
C ASP A 219 -3.49 -18.26 -19.77
N THR A 220 -3.65 -19.57 -19.92
CA THR A 220 -3.38 -20.55 -18.85
C THR A 220 -1.91 -20.59 -18.51
N GLU A 221 -1.02 -20.47 -19.50
CA GLU A 221 0.43 -20.54 -19.30
C GLU A 221 0.95 -19.30 -18.55
N LEU A 222 0.42 -18.12 -18.88
CA LEU A 222 0.76 -16.89 -18.17
C LEU A 222 0.23 -16.91 -16.73
N ALA A 223 -0.99 -17.44 -16.52
CA ALA A 223 -1.55 -17.59 -15.17
C ALA A 223 -0.69 -18.54 -14.31
N GLU A 224 -0.27 -19.68 -14.85
CA GLU A 224 0.65 -20.60 -14.18
C GLU A 224 1.98 -19.91 -13.82
N LEU A 225 2.54 -19.10 -14.74
CA LEU A 225 3.75 -18.32 -14.45
C LEU A 225 3.52 -17.27 -13.35
N GLU A 226 2.33 -16.67 -13.33
CA GLU A 226 1.91 -15.69 -12.34
C GLU A 226 1.60 -16.27 -10.96
N GLU A 227 1.46 -17.58 -10.82
CA GLU A 227 1.34 -18.25 -9.51
C GLU A 227 2.71 -18.42 -8.82
N LEU A 228 3.81 -18.44 -9.57
CA LEU A 228 5.15 -18.54 -8.98
C LEU A 228 5.56 -17.25 -8.26
N SER A 229 6.41 -17.37 -7.24
CA SER A 229 7.06 -16.20 -6.63
C SER A 229 7.91 -15.46 -7.67
N ILE A 230 8.05 -14.15 -7.50
CA ILE A 230 8.81 -13.30 -8.44
C ILE A 230 10.26 -13.80 -8.56
N GLU A 231 10.85 -14.24 -7.46
CA GLU A 231 12.19 -14.85 -7.43
C GLU A 231 12.28 -16.05 -8.38
N LYS A 232 11.32 -16.98 -8.29
CA LYS A 232 11.29 -18.16 -9.17
C LYS A 232 11.09 -17.78 -10.64
N ARG A 233 10.28 -16.75 -10.93
CA ARG A 233 10.11 -16.23 -12.30
C ARG A 233 11.44 -15.69 -12.85
N ILE A 234 12.14 -14.88 -12.06
CA ILE A 234 13.48 -14.36 -12.42
C ILE A 234 14.45 -15.52 -12.68
N THR A 235 14.52 -16.51 -11.79
CA THR A 235 15.40 -17.67 -11.98
C THR A 235 15.04 -18.44 -13.26
N LYS A 236 13.75 -18.70 -13.51
CA LYS A 236 13.29 -19.40 -14.72
C LYS A 236 13.71 -18.67 -16.01
N LEU A 237 13.53 -17.35 -16.05
CA LEU A 237 13.92 -16.54 -17.20
C LEU A 237 15.45 -16.39 -17.33
N ASN A 238 16.19 -16.30 -16.22
CA ASN A 238 17.65 -16.29 -16.27
C ASN A 238 18.21 -17.62 -16.79
N ILE A 239 17.63 -18.76 -16.39
CA ILE A 239 18.00 -20.08 -16.92
C ILE A 239 17.76 -20.13 -18.43
N PHE A 240 16.62 -19.63 -18.91
CA PHE A 240 16.31 -19.56 -20.33
C PHE A 240 17.36 -18.73 -21.11
N LEU A 241 17.76 -17.56 -20.59
CA LEU A 241 18.81 -16.74 -21.21
C LEU A 241 20.18 -17.42 -21.24
N ARG A 242 20.50 -18.18 -20.19
CA ARG A 242 21.73 -18.96 -20.09
C ARG A 242 21.77 -20.10 -21.10
N SER A 243 20.67 -20.80 -21.31
CA SER A 243 20.61 -21.93 -22.25
C SER A 243 20.58 -21.49 -23.70
N GLU A 244 19.82 -20.45 -24.04
CA GLU A 244 19.61 -20.08 -25.45
C GLU A 244 20.63 -19.08 -25.99
N LYS A 245 21.09 -18.15 -25.14
CA LYS A 245 21.95 -17.03 -25.56
C LYS A 245 23.30 -17.03 -24.86
N TYR A 246 23.56 -18.01 -23.99
CA TYR A 246 24.73 -18.05 -23.11
C TYR A 246 24.91 -16.73 -22.38
N TYR A 247 23.81 -16.14 -21.90
CA TYR A 247 23.83 -14.84 -21.23
C TYR A 247 23.46 -14.99 -19.77
N CYS A 248 24.23 -14.34 -18.89
CA CYS A 248 23.86 -14.23 -17.47
C CYS A 248 23.43 -12.80 -17.15
N PHE A 249 22.17 -12.65 -16.73
CA PHE A 249 21.60 -11.35 -16.37
C PHE A 249 22.34 -10.67 -15.21
N PHE A 250 22.80 -11.45 -14.23
CA PHE A 250 23.49 -10.91 -13.04
C PHE A 250 24.95 -10.53 -13.31
N CYS A 251 25.65 -11.27 -14.19
CA CYS A 251 26.99 -10.87 -14.65
C CYS A 251 26.94 -9.70 -15.64
N GLY A 252 25.86 -9.58 -16.42
CA GLY A 252 25.75 -8.63 -17.53
C GLY A 252 26.60 -9.00 -18.75
N ILE A 253 27.00 -10.27 -18.88
CA ILE A 253 27.94 -10.76 -19.91
C ILE A 253 27.26 -11.84 -20.75
N LYS A 254 27.49 -11.77 -22.07
CA LYS A 254 27.20 -12.84 -23.02
C LYS A 254 28.48 -13.65 -23.26
N TYR A 255 28.42 -14.93 -22.92
CA TYR A 255 29.50 -15.88 -23.06
C TYR A 255 29.52 -16.45 -24.48
N LYS A 256 30.65 -17.07 -24.85
CA LYS A 256 30.81 -17.65 -26.18
C LYS A 256 29.94 -18.89 -26.35
N ASP A 257 30.06 -19.81 -25.39
CA ASP A 257 29.42 -21.13 -25.38
C ASP A 257 29.03 -21.54 -23.95
N GLU A 258 28.33 -22.66 -23.81
CA GLU A 258 27.91 -23.20 -22.51
C GLU A 258 29.09 -23.49 -21.56
N GLY A 259 30.21 -23.99 -22.09
CA GLY A 259 31.42 -24.24 -21.30
C GLY A 259 32.01 -22.96 -20.71
N ASP A 260 32.11 -21.91 -21.53
CA ASP A 260 32.60 -20.58 -21.12
C ASP A 260 31.72 -19.96 -20.03
N LEU A 261 30.41 -20.14 -20.15
CA LEU A 261 29.42 -19.72 -19.15
C LEU A 261 29.61 -20.45 -17.81
N TYR A 262 29.91 -21.75 -17.82
CA TYR A 262 30.07 -22.54 -16.59
C TYR A 262 31.40 -22.23 -15.89
N GLU A 263 32.46 -21.98 -16.64
CA GLU A 263 33.78 -21.69 -16.08
C GLU A 263 33.85 -20.30 -15.43
N HIS A 264 33.14 -19.31 -15.98
CA HIS A 264 33.29 -17.91 -15.56
C HIS A 264 32.13 -17.36 -14.73
N CYS A 265 30.93 -17.94 -14.81
CA CYS A 265 29.77 -17.42 -14.09
C CYS A 265 29.64 -18.07 -12.70
N PRO A 266 29.51 -17.30 -11.61
CA PRO A 266 29.53 -17.86 -10.25
C PRO A 266 28.26 -18.65 -9.89
N GLY A 267 27.13 -18.39 -10.55
CA GLY A 267 25.91 -19.18 -10.37
C GLY A 267 24.73 -18.68 -11.20
N VAL A 268 23.51 -19.07 -10.80
CA VAL A 268 22.26 -18.77 -11.51
C VAL A 268 21.44 -17.72 -10.77
N ASN A 269 21.58 -17.63 -9.45
CA ASN A 269 20.81 -16.72 -8.63
C ASN A 269 21.57 -15.42 -8.38
N GLU A 270 20.84 -14.39 -7.97
CA GLU A 270 21.43 -13.10 -7.59
C GLU A 270 22.43 -13.24 -6.44
N ASP A 271 22.15 -14.13 -5.49
CA ASP A 271 22.99 -14.37 -4.32
C ASP A 271 24.38 -14.92 -4.66
N ASP A 272 24.50 -15.64 -5.79
CA ASP A 272 25.77 -16.21 -6.25
C ASP A 272 26.73 -15.13 -6.80
N HIS A 273 26.21 -13.91 -7.06
CA HIS A 273 26.96 -12.82 -7.70
C HIS A 273 27.30 -11.66 -6.74
N LYS A 274 27.18 -11.87 -5.43
CA LYS A 274 27.53 -10.87 -4.41
C LYS A 274 28.99 -10.95 -4.02
#